data_AF-A0A1Q7NSG8-F1
#
_entry.id   AF-A0A1Q7NSG8-F1
#
_cell.length_a   1.000
_cell.length_b   1.000
_cell.length_c   1.000
_cell.angle_alpha   90.00
_cell.angle_beta   90.00
_cell.angle_gamma   90.00
#
_symmetry.space_group_name_H-M   'P 1'
#
loop_
_entity.id
_entity.type
_entity.pdbx_description
1 polymer ?
#
loop_
_entity_poly.entity_id
_entity_poly.type
_entity_poly.pdbx_seq_one_letter_code
_entity_poly.pdbx_strand_id
1 'polypeptide(L)'
;MALLTGGCAWDGPQSSLAPRSDFGREILYVYAIVTWATAIIAVVVFVLLAWVLVRYRDRPGAAPAAQTRGHSLLEIGWTIAPALILLIIAIPTIQVIFRTQGRAAPGALDVEVRGWQWWWEFRYPALGVVTANELHLPIGQAVVLHLEGPDVIHSFWVPPIGGKRDVVPGRHNQMWFVVDTPGVYDGQCAEFCGASHANMRIRLVAETPGEFERWVEAQKAPPGESAGPAAEGQAIYARLACVGCHTIQGVSGGVIGPDLTHVGSRRTIAAGLLPNTPENLAAWLRAPERIKPGVKMPNLGLGEADARALATYLTSLK
;
A
#
# COMPACT_ATOMS: atom_id res chain seq x y z
N MET A 1 9.58 -27.83 21.68
CA MET A 1 10.64 -27.23 20.85
C MET A 1 10.14 -26.87 19.44
N ALA A 2 8.88 -26.43 19.30
CA ALA A 2 8.22 -26.13 18.02
C ALA A 2 7.73 -24.67 17.93
N LEU A 3 8.15 -23.81 18.87
CA LEU A 3 7.86 -22.37 18.89
C LEU A 3 9.00 -21.52 18.28
N LEU A 4 10.09 -22.14 17.81
CA LEU A 4 11.29 -21.44 17.33
C LEU A 4 11.49 -21.48 15.80
N THR A 5 10.57 -22.09 15.05
CA THR A 5 10.68 -22.22 13.58
C THR A 5 9.57 -21.48 12.83
N GLY A 6 8.71 -20.75 13.53
CA GLY A 6 7.59 -19.99 12.97
C GLY A 6 8.00 -18.56 12.61
N GLY A 7 8.68 -18.39 11.49
CA GLY A 7 9.10 -17.11 10.95
C GLY A 7 10.32 -17.37 10.09
N CYS A 8 10.38 -16.95 8.83
CA CYS A 8 11.08 -15.72 8.51
C CYS A 8 11.13 -15.56 6.97
N ALA A 9 10.01 -15.20 6.33
CA ALA A 9 10.12 -14.48 5.05
C ALA A 9 10.14 -12.99 5.40
N TRP A 10 11.33 -12.46 5.72
CA TRP A 10 11.52 -11.03 5.99
C TRP A 10 11.33 -10.17 4.74
N ASP A 11 11.25 -10.81 3.58
CA ASP A 11 11.13 -10.26 2.24
C ASP A 11 9.81 -10.66 1.56
N GLY A 12 8.78 -11.04 2.35
CA GLY A 12 7.45 -11.28 1.81
C GLY A 12 6.87 -10.08 1.05
N PRO A 13 5.81 -10.27 0.22
CA PRO A 13 5.33 -9.26 -0.74
C PRO A 13 4.94 -7.89 -0.15
N GLN A 14 4.59 -7.87 1.14
CA GLN A 14 4.17 -6.68 1.89
C GLN A 14 5.04 -6.45 3.15
N SER A 15 6.30 -6.90 3.12
CA SER A 15 7.21 -6.67 4.24
C SER A 15 7.64 -5.20 4.34
N SER A 16 7.48 -4.61 5.53
CA SER A 16 8.09 -3.32 5.89
C SER A 16 9.52 -3.45 6.38
N LEU A 17 10.06 -4.67 6.48
CA LEU A 17 11.41 -4.96 6.97
C LEU A 17 12.44 -5.10 5.82
N ALA A 18 11.99 -5.05 4.58
CA ALA A 18 12.81 -5.08 3.37
C ALA A 18 12.55 -3.82 2.50
N PRO A 19 12.99 -2.63 2.95
CA PRO A 19 12.65 -1.37 2.31
C PRO A 19 13.28 -1.22 0.92
N ARG A 20 12.55 -0.56 0.01
CA ARG A 20 12.87 -0.35 -1.41
C ARG A 20 12.88 1.13 -1.81
N SER A 21 12.87 2.01 -0.82
CA SER A 21 12.90 3.46 -0.93
C SER A 21 13.73 4.08 0.19
N ASP A 22 14.03 5.37 0.04
CA ASP A 22 14.60 6.20 1.11
C ASP A 22 13.69 6.29 2.35
N PHE A 23 12.39 6.51 2.16
CA PHE A 23 11.43 6.62 3.26
C PHE A 23 11.36 5.32 4.08
N GLY A 24 11.31 4.16 3.41
CA GLY A 24 11.32 2.86 4.07
C GLY A 24 12.61 2.62 4.87
N ARG A 25 13.77 3.01 4.34
CA ARG A 25 15.06 2.87 5.04
C ARG A 25 15.12 3.71 6.31
N GLU A 26 14.67 4.96 6.26
CA GLU A 26 14.66 5.86 7.42
C GLU A 26 13.74 5.33 8.54
N ILE A 27 12.58 4.74 8.17
CA ILE A 27 11.72 4.04 9.14
C ILE A 27 12.45 2.82 9.73
N LEU A 28 13.08 1.98 8.90
CA LEU A 28 13.77 0.77 9.38
C LEU A 28 14.93 1.12 10.33
N TYR A 29 15.63 2.23 10.08
CA TYR A 29 16.69 2.72 10.97
C TYR A 29 16.18 3.01 12.39
N VAL A 30 15.09 3.78 12.52
CA VAL A 30 14.48 4.06 13.85
C VAL A 30 13.91 2.79 14.47
N TYR A 31 13.24 1.97 13.66
CA TYR A 31 12.70 0.68 14.12
C TYR A 31 13.79 -0.22 14.70
N ALA A 32 14.98 -0.27 14.09
CA ALA A 32 16.11 -1.04 14.59
C ALA A 32 16.60 -0.53 15.95
N ILE A 33 16.71 0.79 16.14
CA ILE A 33 17.09 1.40 17.44
C ILE A 33 16.11 0.96 18.53
N VAL A 34 14.81 1.13 18.29
CA VAL A 34 13.76 0.77 19.25
C VAL A 34 13.76 -0.73 19.55
N THR A 35 13.91 -1.56 18.51
CA THR A 35 13.92 -3.02 18.64
C THR A 35 15.08 -3.48 19.51
N TRP A 36 16.30 -3.02 19.25
CA TRP A 36 17.48 -3.41 20.04
C TRP A 36 17.46 -2.85 21.45
N ALA A 37 17.03 -1.60 21.65
CA ALA A 37 16.86 -1.03 22.97
C ALA A 37 15.86 -1.87 23.80
N THR A 38 14.70 -2.21 23.21
CA THR A 38 13.67 -3.03 23.86
C THR A 38 14.18 -4.44 24.16
N ALA A 39 14.89 -5.08 23.21
CA ALA A 39 15.45 -6.41 23.41
C ALA A 39 16.47 -6.46 24.56
N ILE A 40 17.37 -5.48 24.64
CA ILE A 40 18.37 -5.38 25.73
C ILE A 40 17.67 -5.20 27.07
N ILE A 41 16.71 -4.28 27.16
CA ILE A 41 15.92 -4.05 28.40
C ILE A 41 15.19 -5.34 28.80
N ALA A 42 14.52 -6.00 27.85
CA ALA A 42 13.81 -7.23 28.10
C ALA A 42 14.75 -8.31 28.64
N VAL A 43 15.91 -8.53 28.02
CA VAL A 43 16.92 -9.49 28.49
C VAL A 43 17.36 -9.18 29.91
N VAL A 44 17.71 -7.92 30.21
CA VAL A 44 18.14 -7.50 31.56
C VAL A 44 17.03 -7.77 32.58
N VAL A 45 15.80 -7.32 32.31
CA VAL A 45 14.67 -7.48 33.22
C VAL A 45 14.34 -8.96 33.43
N PHE A 46 14.26 -9.75 32.37
CA PHE A 46 13.94 -11.17 32.46
C PHE A 46 15.03 -11.99 33.15
N VAL A 47 16.31 -11.68 32.91
CA VAL A 47 17.43 -12.34 33.60
C VAL A 47 17.42 -12.00 35.09
N LEU A 48 17.23 -10.74 35.46
CA LEU A 48 17.13 -10.32 36.87
C LEU A 48 15.93 -10.97 37.55
N LEU A 49 14.77 -10.98 36.89
CA LEU A 49 13.57 -11.62 37.41
C LEU A 49 13.78 -13.12 37.59
N ALA A 50 14.32 -13.83 36.59
CA ALA A 50 14.63 -15.24 36.68
C ALA A 50 15.63 -15.53 37.81
N TRP A 51 16.67 -14.69 37.95
CA TRP A 51 17.63 -14.79 39.03
C TRP A 51 16.95 -14.62 40.39
N VAL A 52 16.10 -13.61 40.57
CA VAL A 52 15.37 -13.40 41.82
C VAL A 52 14.48 -14.60 42.15
N LEU A 53 13.71 -15.08 41.17
CA LEU A 53 12.80 -16.22 41.33
C LEU A 53 13.53 -17.51 41.69
N VAL A 54 14.73 -17.75 41.16
CA VAL A 54 15.52 -18.95 41.46
C VAL A 54 16.28 -18.80 42.78
N ARG A 55 16.92 -17.65 43.00
CA ARG A 55 17.83 -17.41 44.13
C ARG A 55 17.10 -17.20 45.45
N TYR A 56 15.93 -16.54 45.41
CA TYR A 56 15.12 -16.22 46.58
C TYR A 56 13.83 -17.06 46.66
N ARG A 57 13.78 -18.19 45.94
CA ARG A 57 12.70 -19.16 46.09
C ARG A 57 12.63 -19.64 47.53
N ASP A 58 11.46 -19.51 48.15
CA ASP A 58 11.23 -19.97 49.52
C ASP A 58 11.44 -21.49 49.64
N ARG A 59 11.98 -21.93 50.79
CA ARG A 59 12.28 -23.33 51.08
C ARG A 59 11.84 -23.68 52.50
N PRO A 60 11.33 -24.90 52.73
CA PRO A 60 10.97 -25.34 54.08
C PRO A 60 12.12 -25.15 55.07
N GLY A 61 11.87 -24.43 56.16
CA GLY A 61 12.87 -24.16 57.21
C GLY A 61 13.86 -23.03 56.91
N ALA A 62 13.68 -22.26 55.83
CA ALA A 62 14.51 -21.08 55.57
C ALA A 62 14.29 -19.99 56.62
N ALA A 63 15.38 -19.29 56.98
CA ALA A 63 15.30 -18.13 57.87
C ALA A 63 14.52 -16.98 57.21
N PRO A 64 13.84 -16.12 58.00
CA PRO A 64 13.16 -14.94 57.48
C PRO A 64 14.08 -14.05 56.63
N ALA A 65 13.54 -13.50 55.54
CA ALA A 65 14.29 -12.62 54.65
C ALA A 65 14.73 -11.32 55.35
N ALA A 66 15.87 -10.76 54.92
CA ALA A 66 16.36 -9.49 55.42
C ALA A 66 15.37 -8.35 55.11
N GLN A 67 15.06 -7.54 56.11
CA GLN A 67 14.08 -6.45 56.01
C GLN A 67 14.76 -5.16 55.51
N THR A 68 14.98 -5.07 54.20
CA THR A 68 15.49 -3.85 53.54
C THR A 68 14.34 -2.97 53.07
N ARG A 69 14.49 -1.63 53.12
CA ARG A 69 13.43 -0.67 52.72
C ARG A 69 13.66 0.03 51.39
N GLY A 70 14.89 0.05 50.88
CA GLY A 70 15.22 0.75 49.63
C GLY A 70 16.71 0.99 49.46
N HIS A 71 17.08 1.57 48.33
CA HIS A 71 18.46 1.91 48.02
C HIS A 71 18.49 3.13 47.09
N SER A 72 18.66 4.33 47.65
CA SER A 72 18.50 5.59 46.93
C SER A 72 19.38 5.73 45.68
N LEU A 73 20.60 5.20 45.70
CA LEU A 73 21.47 5.20 44.51
C LEU A 73 20.92 4.32 43.38
N LEU A 74 20.26 3.20 43.72
CA LEU A 74 19.62 2.33 42.74
C LEU A 74 18.37 3.01 42.17
N GLU A 75 17.62 3.70 43.04
CA GLU A 75 16.46 4.49 42.67
C GLU A 75 16.78 5.62 41.69
N ILE A 76 17.87 6.36 41.95
CA ILE A 76 18.37 7.38 41.03
C ILE A 76 18.82 6.73 39.71
N GLY A 77 19.57 5.64 39.79
CA GLY A 77 20.10 4.93 38.62
C GLY A 77 19.00 4.44 37.67
N TRP A 78 17.97 3.77 38.19
CA TRP A 78 16.86 3.27 37.37
C TRP A 78 15.89 4.37 36.92
N THR A 79 16.03 5.60 37.40
CA THR A 79 15.23 6.74 36.94
C THR A 79 15.96 7.46 35.81
N ILE A 80 17.27 7.67 35.96
CA ILE A 80 18.11 8.29 34.94
C ILE A 80 18.26 7.38 33.72
N ALA A 81 18.44 6.06 33.91
CA ALA A 81 18.68 5.15 32.80
C ALA A 81 17.52 5.13 31.76
N PRO A 82 16.23 4.95 32.13
CA PRO A 82 15.13 5.06 31.18
C PRO A 82 15.02 6.44 30.54
N ALA A 83 15.28 7.53 31.27
CA ALA A 83 15.27 8.88 30.70
C ALA A 83 16.31 9.04 29.59
N LEU A 84 17.53 8.53 29.79
CA LEU A 84 18.58 8.53 28.77
C LEU A 84 18.22 7.65 27.56
N ILE A 85 17.64 6.46 27.80
CA ILE A 85 17.18 5.58 26.72
C ILE A 85 16.11 6.26 25.87
N LEU A 86 15.15 6.96 26.50
CA LEU A 86 14.13 7.72 25.80
C LEU A 86 14.75 8.84 24.95
N LEU A 87 15.78 9.53 25.42
CA LEU A 87 16.49 10.53 24.62
C LEU A 87 17.19 9.92 23.41
N ILE A 88 17.84 8.75 23.58
CA ILE A 88 18.50 8.01 22.49
C ILE A 88 17.48 7.60 21.40
N ILE A 89 16.25 7.26 21.79
CA ILE A 89 15.18 6.91 20.85
C ILE A 89 14.53 8.17 20.23
N ALA A 90 14.26 9.19 21.04
CA ALA A 90 13.50 10.37 20.63
C ALA A 90 14.22 11.23 19.61
N ILE A 91 15.54 11.45 19.77
CA ILE A 91 16.30 12.34 18.88
C ILE A 91 16.29 11.83 17.42
N PRO A 92 16.68 10.57 17.13
CA PRO A 92 16.60 10.02 15.77
C PRO A 92 15.16 9.97 15.25
N THR A 93 14.19 9.65 16.10
CA THR A 93 12.77 9.61 15.73
C THR A 93 12.31 10.97 15.21
N ILE A 94 12.61 12.05 15.93
CA ILE A 94 12.25 13.42 15.54
C ILE A 94 12.96 13.82 14.24
N GLN A 95 14.25 13.48 14.08
CA GLN A 95 15.00 13.77 12.85
C GLN A 95 14.37 13.07 11.62
N VAL A 96 14.01 11.80 11.76
CA VAL A 96 13.34 11.02 10.69
C VAL A 96 11.94 11.56 10.40
N ILE A 97 11.19 11.99 11.41
CA ILE A 97 9.92 12.69 11.19
C ILE A 97 10.13 13.93 10.31
N PHE A 98 11.08 14.80 10.63
CA PHE A 98 11.31 16.00 9.82
C PHE A 98 11.79 15.70 8.40
N ARG A 99 12.60 14.66 8.20
CA ARG A 99 13.02 14.23 6.85
C ARG A 99 11.85 13.71 6.04
N THR A 100 11.08 12.77 6.59
CA THR A 100 10.06 12.02 5.84
C THR A 100 8.73 12.76 5.70
N GLN A 101 8.44 13.70 6.61
CA GLN A 101 7.22 14.51 6.60
C GLN A 101 7.44 15.90 5.97
N GLY A 102 8.66 16.19 5.53
CA GLY A 102 9.02 17.43 4.88
C GLY A 102 8.39 17.59 3.49
N ARG A 103 8.82 18.63 2.78
CA ARG A 103 8.47 18.82 1.36
C ARG A 103 9.45 18.03 0.50
N ALA A 104 8.98 17.51 -0.62
CA ALA A 104 9.87 16.93 -1.61
C ALA A 104 10.82 17.97 -2.20
N ALA A 105 11.94 17.48 -2.73
CA ALA A 105 12.84 18.29 -3.52
C ALA A 105 12.12 18.85 -4.77
N PRO A 106 12.50 20.05 -5.24
CA PRO A 106 12.01 20.57 -6.52
C PRO A 106 12.29 19.58 -7.68
N GLY A 107 11.35 19.50 -8.63
CA GLY A 107 11.47 18.60 -9.79
C GLY A 107 11.02 17.15 -9.55
N ALA A 108 10.36 16.89 -8.41
CA ALA A 108 9.71 15.61 -8.17
C ALA A 108 8.55 15.37 -9.15
N LEU A 109 8.28 14.11 -9.49
CA LEU A 109 7.10 13.72 -10.26
C LEU A 109 5.85 13.86 -9.38
N ASP A 110 4.93 14.74 -9.76
CA ASP A 110 3.64 14.89 -9.09
C ASP A 110 2.63 13.84 -9.57
N VAL A 111 2.05 13.12 -8.60
CA VAL A 111 0.97 12.16 -8.82
C VAL A 111 -0.16 12.45 -7.85
N GLU A 112 -1.37 12.65 -8.37
CA GLU A 112 -2.58 12.70 -7.56
C GLU A 112 -3.09 11.28 -7.32
N VAL A 113 -3.31 10.94 -6.06
CA VAL A 113 -3.80 9.65 -5.60
C VAL A 113 -5.19 9.84 -5.03
N ARG A 114 -6.21 9.25 -5.68
CA ARG A 114 -7.58 9.27 -5.18
C ARG A 114 -8.07 7.93 -4.68
N GLY A 115 -8.54 7.91 -3.44
CA GLY A 115 -9.19 6.75 -2.83
C GLY A 115 -10.71 6.80 -3.06
N TRP A 116 -11.25 5.77 -3.71
CA TRP A 116 -12.67 5.57 -3.94
C TRP A 116 -13.11 4.26 -3.30
N GLN A 117 -14.36 4.10 -2.87
CA GLN A 117 -14.92 2.80 -2.49
C GLN A 117 -15.10 1.91 -3.72
N TRP A 118 -14.29 0.89 -4.00
CA TRP A 118 -13.07 0.41 -3.30
C TRP A 118 -11.94 0.21 -4.32
N TRP A 119 -11.41 1.29 -4.88
CA TRP A 119 -10.36 1.28 -5.90
C TRP A 119 -9.53 2.57 -5.82
N TRP A 120 -8.35 2.55 -6.42
CA TRP A 120 -7.42 3.69 -6.41
C TRP A 120 -7.29 4.30 -7.79
N GLU A 121 -7.41 5.61 -7.89
CA GLU A 121 -7.13 6.38 -9.09
C GLU A 121 -5.78 7.06 -8.96
N PHE A 122 -5.00 7.03 -10.05
CA PHE A 122 -3.71 7.72 -10.14
C PHE A 122 -3.73 8.66 -11.34
N ARG A 123 -3.50 9.94 -11.09
CA ARG A 123 -3.43 10.97 -12.14
C ARG A 123 -2.03 11.56 -12.16
N TYR A 124 -1.48 11.73 -13.35
CA TYR A 124 -0.18 12.35 -13.59
C TYR A 124 -0.43 13.65 -14.36
N PRO A 125 -0.71 14.78 -13.69
CA PRO A 125 -1.23 15.97 -14.36
C PRO A 125 -0.29 16.49 -15.46
N ALA A 126 1.01 16.54 -15.17
CA ALA A 126 2.03 16.98 -16.12
C ALA A 126 2.18 16.06 -17.34
N LEU A 127 1.79 14.79 -17.20
CA LEU A 127 1.90 13.78 -18.26
C LEU A 127 0.58 13.58 -19.01
N GLY A 128 -0.55 14.09 -18.49
CA GLY A 128 -1.88 13.87 -19.06
C GLY A 128 -2.37 12.42 -18.96
N VAL A 129 -1.81 11.63 -18.03
CA VAL A 129 -2.12 10.20 -17.87
C VAL A 129 -3.02 9.98 -16.66
N VAL A 130 -4.01 9.11 -16.80
CA VAL A 130 -4.86 8.62 -15.70
C VAL A 130 -4.91 7.10 -15.75
N THR A 131 -4.70 6.46 -14.61
CA THR A 131 -4.81 5.00 -14.47
C THR A 131 -5.48 4.64 -13.15
N ALA A 132 -5.70 3.34 -12.94
CA ALA A 132 -6.37 2.82 -11.78
C ALA A 132 -5.67 1.58 -11.21
N ASN A 133 -5.53 1.55 -9.89
CA ASN A 133 -4.98 0.47 -9.05
C ASN A 133 -3.52 0.09 -9.29
N GLU A 134 -2.93 0.48 -10.43
CA GLU A 134 -1.51 0.32 -10.73
C GLU A 134 -0.83 1.69 -10.82
N LEU A 135 0.06 1.98 -9.87
CA LEU A 135 0.85 3.21 -9.77
C LEU A 135 2.24 2.95 -10.37
N HIS A 136 2.57 3.60 -11.47
CA HIS A 136 3.83 3.45 -12.18
C HIS A 136 4.76 4.60 -11.84
N LEU A 137 5.99 4.30 -11.45
CA LEU A 137 6.96 5.30 -11.01
C LEU A 137 8.37 4.98 -11.57
N PRO A 138 9.14 6.00 -12.00
CA PRO A 138 10.54 5.81 -12.34
C PRO A 138 11.39 5.68 -11.07
N ILE A 139 12.32 4.73 -11.05
CA ILE A 139 13.32 4.62 -9.98
C ILE A 139 14.34 5.76 -10.04
N GLY A 140 14.89 6.12 -8.88
CA GLY A 140 15.92 7.17 -8.75
C GLY A 140 15.42 8.60 -8.91
N GLN A 141 14.13 8.80 -9.15
CA GLN A 141 13.48 10.11 -9.19
C GLN A 141 12.61 10.31 -7.94
N ALA A 142 12.61 11.53 -7.39
CA ALA A 142 11.70 11.89 -6.31
C ALA A 142 10.25 11.94 -6.85
N VAL A 143 9.32 11.40 -6.08
CA VAL A 143 7.90 11.39 -6.39
C VAL A 143 7.14 12.05 -5.23
N VAL A 144 6.16 12.88 -5.56
CA VAL A 144 5.17 13.40 -4.59
C VAL A 144 3.83 12.80 -4.91
N LEU A 145 3.26 12.11 -3.93
CA LEU A 145 1.87 11.68 -3.96
C LEU A 145 1.01 12.72 -3.23
N HIS A 146 0.04 13.28 -3.93
CA HIS A 146 -1.00 14.14 -3.37
C HIS A 146 -2.23 13.29 -3.10
N LEU A 147 -2.60 13.10 -1.84
CA LEU A 147 -3.64 12.19 -1.41
C LEU A 147 -4.93 12.95 -1.09
N GLU A 148 -5.99 12.63 -1.82
CA GLU A 148 -7.34 13.18 -1.62
C GLU A 148 -8.42 12.17 -2.02
N GLY A 149 -9.67 12.36 -1.64
CA GLY A 149 -10.72 11.39 -1.93
C GLY A 149 -12.12 11.94 -1.69
N PRO A 150 -13.14 11.45 -2.42
CA PRO A 150 -14.47 12.06 -2.38
C PRO A 150 -15.45 11.40 -1.40
N ASP A 151 -15.14 10.22 -0.86
CA ASP A 151 -16.11 9.43 -0.09
C ASP A 151 -15.77 9.29 1.40
N VAL A 152 -15.13 8.20 1.80
CA VAL A 152 -14.74 7.89 3.19
C VAL A 152 -13.24 8.00 3.35
N ILE A 153 -12.76 7.86 4.58
CA ILE A 153 -11.33 7.82 4.84
C ILE A 153 -10.75 6.51 4.27
N HIS A 154 -9.64 6.61 3.55
CA HIS A 154 -8.80 5.49 3.13
C HIS A 154 -7.39 5.71 3.67
N SER A 155 -6.49 4.74 3.50
CA SER A 155 -5.06 4.95 3.80
C SER A 155 -4.21 4.26 2.76
N PHE A 156 -3.44 5.04 2.01
CA PHE A 156 -2.55 4.53 0.97
C PHE A 156 -1.33 3.90 1.64
N TRP A 157 -1.08 2.61 1.35
CA TRP A 157 0.05 1.91 1.93
C TRP A 157 0.68 0.90 0.97
N VAL A 158 1.97 1.11 0.68
CA VAL A 158 2.83 0.15 -0.02
C VAL A 158 4.00 -0.15 0.93
N PRO A 159 3.96 -1.25 1.72
CA PRO A 159 4.84 -1.44 2.87
C PRO A 159 6.35 -1.39 2.57
N PRO A 160 6.86 -1.98 1.45
CA PRO A 160 8.28 -1.86 1.12
C PRO A 160 8.73 -0.42 0.80
N ILE A 161 7.80 0.49 0.50
CA ILE A 161 8.08 1.87 0.08
C ILE A 161 7.98 2.86 1.24
N GLY A 162 7.23 2.58 2.30
CA GLY A 162 7.22 3.45 3.47
C GLY A 162 5.97 3.37 4.31
N GLY A 163 5.83 4.36 5.19
CA GLY A 163 4.67 4.49 6.07
C GLY A 163 3.40 4.81 5.28
N LYS A 164 2.26 4.35 5.80
CA LYS A 164 0.95 4.68 5.25
C LYS A 164 0.60 6.17 5.42
N ARG A 165 -0.22 6.70 4.52
CA ARG A 165 -0.81 8.04 4.66
C ARG A 165 -2.30 7.99 4.37
N ASP A 166 -3.07 8.63 5.24
CA ASP A 166 -4.52 8.65 5.10
C ASP A 166 -4.95 9.59 3.97
N VAL A 167 -5.96 9.14 3.23
CA VAL A 167 -6.76 9.94 2.31
C VAL A 167 -7.98 10.38 3.10
N VAL A 168 -8.09 11.66 3.42
CA VAL A 168 -9.17 12.20 4.25
C VAL A 168 -10.01 13.15 3.40
N PRO A 169 -11.30 12.88 3.18
CA PRO A 169 -12.17 13.78 2.43
C PRO A 169 -12.12 15.23 2.95
N GLY A 170 -11.91 16.19 2.05
CA GLY A 170 -11.76 17.61 2.38
C GLY A 170 -10.40 18.01 2.95
N ARG A 171 -9.39 17.12 2.98
CA ARG A 171 -8.01 17.47 3.34
C ARG A 171 -7.04 17.01 2.25
N HIS A 172 -6.04 17.85 1.99
CA HIS A 172 -4.92 17.49 1.12
C HIS A 172 -3.78 16.97 1.98
N ASN A 173 -3.53 15.66 1.88
CA ASN A 173 -2.33 15.06 2.44
C ASN A 173 -1.30 14.85 1.34
N GLN A 174 -0.03 14.74 1.72
CA GLN A 174 1.02 14.39 0.79
C GLN A 174 2.01 13.42 1.42
N MET A 175 2.71 12.68 0.58
CA MET A 175 3.90 11.94 0.95
C MET A 175 4.88 11.96 -0.21
N TRP A 176 6.17 11.91 0.09
CA TRP A 176 7.21 11.87 -0.93
C TRP A 176 8.25 10.83 -0.58
N PHE A 177 8.89 10.30 -1.61
CA PHE A 177 9.94 9.29 -1.51
C PHE A 177 10.67 9.16 -2.84
N VAL A 178 11.81 8.46 -2.82
CA VAL A 178 12.54 7.97 -3.98
C VAL A 178 12.53 6.45 -3.93
N VAL A 179 12.11 5.79 -5.01
CA VAL A 179 12.17 4.32 -5.12
C VAL A 179 13.52 3.94 -5.74
N ASP A 180 14.24 3.00 -5.14
CA ASP A 180 15.62 2.69 -5.55
C ASP A 180 15.73 1.40 -6.37
N THR A 181 14.78 0.48 -6.22
CA THR A 181 14.86 -0.85 -6.84
C THR A 181 13.67 -1.06 -7.79
N PRO A 182 13.90 -1.43 -9.06
CA PRO A 182 12.82 -1.79 -9.98
C PRO A 182 12.07 -3.01 -9.46
N GLY A 183 10.77 -3.07 -9.71
CA GLY A 183 9.96 -4.18 -9.25
C GLY A 183 8.48 -3.87 -9.18
N VAL A 184 7.72 -4.91 -8.84
CA VAL A 184 6.29 -4.80 -8.57
C VAL A 184 6.06 -5.01 -7.09
N TYR A 185 5.51 -4.02 -6.42
CA TYR A 185 5.29 -4.01 -4.99
C TYR A 185 3.79 -3.99 -4.69
N ASP A 186 3.36 -4.93 -3.84
CA ASP A 186 1.97 -4.99 -3.41
C ASP A 186 1.70 -3.95 -2.33
N GLY A 187 0.53 -3.32 -2.43
CA GLY A 187 0.01 -2.39 -1.44
C GLY A 187 -1.49 -2.61 -1.21
N GLN A 188 -2.04 -1.89 -0.24
CA GLN A 188 -3.44 -2.01 0.15
C GLN A 188 -3.96 -0.74 0.83
N CYS A 189 -5.28 -0.63 0.89
CA CYS A 189 -5.92 0.30 1.82
C CYS A 189 -5.68 -0.15 3.26
N ALA A 190 -5.20 0.77 4.10
CA ALA A 190 -4.88 0.52 5.51
C ALA A 190 -5.79 1.27 6.50
N GLU A 191 -6.95 1.72 6.05
CA GLU A 191 -8.03 2.30 6.87
C GLU A 191 -9.36 1.66 6.51
N PHE A 192 -10.16 1.28 7.51
CA PHE A 192 -11.38 0.54 7.27
C PHE A 192 -12.41 1.41 6.53
N CYS A 193 -12.61 1.10 5.23
CA CYS A 193 -13.45 1.89 4.33
C CYS A 193 -14.74 1.16 3.90
N GLY A 194 -15.14 0.11 4.61
CA GLY A 194 -16.40 -0.62 4.39
C GLY A 194 -16.26 -2.06 3.88
N ALA A 195 -17.34 -2.59 3.29
CA ALA A 195 -17.50 -4.03 3.01
C ALA A 195 -16.39 -4.67 2.16
N SER A 196 -15.77 -3.90 1.26
CA SER A 196 -14.66 -4.36 0.41
C SER A 196 -13.31 -3.75 0.76
N HIS A 197 -13.13 -3.29 2.00
CA HIS A 197 -11.85 -2.77 2.49
C HIS A 197 -10.68 -3.73 2.20
N ALA A 198 -10.82 -5.01 2.55
CA ALA A 198 -9.77 -6.02 2.33
C ALA A 198 -9.47 -6.33 0.84
N ASN A 199 -10.35 -5.87 -0.07
CA ASN A 199 -10.24 -6.08 -1.51
C ASN A 199 -9.82 -4.80 -2.25
N MET A 200 -9.35 -3.78 -1.52
CA MET A 200 -8.90 -2.51 -2.08
C MET A 200 -7.36 -2.48 -2.15
N ARG A 201 -6.80 -3.16 -3.15
CA ARG A 201 -5.35 -3.32 -3.30
C ARG A 201 -4.74 -2.29 -4.24
N ILE A 202 -3.44 -2.10 -4.07
CA ILE A 202 -2.59 -1.22 -4.86
C ILE A 202 -1.47 -2.08 -5.44
N ARG A 203 -1.03 -1.76 -6.65
CA ARG A 203 0.21 -2.27 -7.20
C ARG A 203 1.10 -1.11 -7.58
N LEU A 204 2.27 -1.01 -6.95
CA LEU A 204 3.28 -0.04 -7.35
C LEU A 204 4.26 -0.74 -8.30
N VAL A 205 4.42 -0.19 -9.50
CA VAL A 205 5.32 -0.68 -10.54
C VAL A 205 6.47 0.32 -10.63
N ALA A 206 7.61 -0.06 -10.08
CA ALA A 206 8.83 0.73 -10.13
C ALA A 206 9.65 0.30 -11.34
N GLU A 207 9.89 1.25 -12.25
CA GLU A 207 10.44 1.01 -13.58
C GLU A 207 11.74 1.80 -13.74
N THR A 208 12.64 1.35 -14.61
CA THR A 208 13.75 2.21 -15.04
C THR A 208 13.19 3.45 -15.75
N PRO A 209 13.90 4.60 -15.76
CA PRO A 209 13.41 5.81 -16.43
C PRO A 209 12.95 5.57 -17.87
N GLY A 210 13.72 4.80 -18.66
CA GLY A 210 13.35 4.47 -20.03
C GLY A 210 12.15 3.52 -20.16
N GLU A 211 11.90 2.64 -19.19
CA GLU A 211 10.69 1.82 -19.16
C GLU A 211 9.46 2.66 -18.80
N PHE A 212 9.59 3.54 -17.81
CA PHE A 212 8.54 4.47 -17.41
C PHE A 212 8.17 5.41 -18.57
N GLU A 213 9.14 5.99 -19.28
CA GLU A 213 8.89 6.80 -20.46
C GLU A 213 8.11 6.03 -21.54
N ARG A 214 8.49 4.77 -21.82
CA ARG A 214 7.74 3.93 -22.77
C ARG A 214 6.31 3.65 -22.29
N TRP A 215 6.13 3.42 -20.99
CA TRP A 215 4.81 3.24 -20.40
C TRP A 215 3.96 4.52 -20.55
N VAL A 216 4.53 5.69 -20.27
CA VAL A 216 3.86 6.99 -20.44
C VAL A 216 3.42 7.19 -21.89
N GLU A 217 4.30 6.95 -22.86
CA GLU A 217 3.97 7.11 -24.27
C GLU A 217 2.89 6.11 -24.73
N ALA A 218 2.91 4.88 -24.21
CA ALA A 218 1.84 3.91 -24.45
C ALA A 218 0.50 4.38 -23.87
N GLN A 219 0.48 4.97 -22.66
CA GLN A 219 -0.74 5.50 -22.02
C GLN A 219 -1.30 6.75 -22.70
N LYS A 220 -0.51 7.44 -23.53
CA LYS A 220 -0.97 8.58 -24.33
C LYS A 220 -1.47 8.18 -25.71
N ALA A 221 -1.14 6.97 -26.16
CA ALA A 221 -1.59 6.49 -27.46
C ALA A 221 -3.10 6.24 -27.41
N PRO A 222 -3.86 6.62 -28.45
CA PRO A 222 -5.27 6.27 -28.52
C PRO A 222 -5.42 4.75 -28.56
N PRO A 223 -6.49 4.19 -27.98
CA PRO A 223 -6.77 2.77 -28.10
C PRO A 223 -6.94 2.40 -29.59
N GLY A 224 -6.35 1.28 -30.00
CA GLY A 224 -6.43 0.80 -31.38
C GLY A 224 -7.86 0.49 -31.82
N GLU A 225 -8.08 0.46 -33.14
CA GLU A 225 -9.38 0.07 -33.69
C GLU A 225 -9.71 -1.39 -33.33
N SER A 226 -10.95 -1.62 -32.86
CA SER A 226 -11.39 -2.98 -32.56
C SER A 226 -11.77 -3.72 -33.83
N ALA A 227 -11.21 -4.91 -34.01
CA ALA A 227 -11.53 -5.80 -35.13
C ALA A 227 -12.02 -7.17 -34.64
N GLY A 228 -12.77 -7.86 -35.49
CA GLY A 228 -13.25 -9.22 -35.21
C GLY A 228 -14.07 -9.28 -33.90
N PRO A 229 -13.83 -10.29 -33.03
CA PRO A 229 -14.57 -10.45 -31.77
C PRO A 229 -14.52 -9.23 -30.82
N ALA A 230 -13.47 -8.40 -30.90
CA ALA A 230 -13.38 -7.18 -30.09
C ALA A 230 -14.36 -6.10 -30.55
N ALA A 231 -14.71 -6.04 -31.84
CA ALA A 231 -15.67 -5.07 -32.35
C ALA A 231 -17.09 -5.30 -31.80
N GLU A 232 -17.49 -6.57 -31.64
CA GLU A 232 -18.74 -6.93 -30.98
C GLU A 232 -18.74 -6.49 -29.51
N GLY A 233 -17.64 -6.75 -28.78
CA GLY A 233 -17.47 -6.26 -27.42
C GLY A 233 -17.54 -4.74 -27.30
N GLN A 234 -16.93 -4.00 -28.24
CA GLN A 234 -17.02 -2.53 -28.29
C GLN A 234 -18.46 -2.06 -28.50
N ALA A 235 -19.21 -2.69 -29.40
CA ALA A 235 -20.63 -2.36 -29.63
C ALA A 235 -21.47 -2.64 -28.37
N ILE A 236 -21.18 -3.72 -27.65
CA ILE A 236 -21.84 -4.01 -26.37
C ILE A 236 -21.47 -2.97 -25.31
N TYR A 237 -20.20 -2.55 -25.25
CA TYR A 237 -19.77 -1.50 -24.33
C TYR A 237 -20.53 -0.20 -24.58
N ALA A 238 -20.65 0.21 -25.85
CA ALA A 238 -21.28 1.45 -26.27
C ALA A 238 -22.80 1.50 -26.00
N ARG A 239 -23.50 0.37 -26.08
CA ARG A 239 -24.97 0.30 -25.85
C ARG A 239 -25.36 0.18 -24.38
N LEU A 240 -24.43 -0.20 -23.50
CA LEU A 240 -24.70 -0.44 -22.08
C LEU A 240 -24.30 0.76 -21.22
N ALA A 241 -24.73 0.75 -19.95
CA ALA A 241 -24.42 1.80 -18.98
C ALA A 241 -22.92 1.95 -18.66
N CYS A 242 -22.05 1.10 -19.21
CA CYS A 242 -20.59 1.19 -19.09
C CYS A 242 -20.07 2.58 -19.48
N VAL A 243 -20.57 3.15 -20.58
CA VAL A 243 -20.15 4.46 -21.10
C VAL A 243 -20.42 5.64 -20.16
N GLY A 244 -21.39 5.51 -19.25
CA GLY A 244 -21.74 6.54 -18.28
C GLY A 244 -20.80 6.55 -17.07
N CYS A 245 -20.18 5.41 -16.78
CA CYS A 245 -19.30 5.26 -15.62
C CYS A 245 -17.82 5.31 -15.98
N HIS A 246 -17.42 4.74 -17.12
CA HIS A 246 -16.02 4.53 -17.48
C HIS A 246 -15.60 5.39 -18.68
N THR A 247 -14.37 5.89 -18.62
CA THR A 247 -13.71 6.53 -19.75
C THR A 247 -13.03 5.47 -20.60
N ILE A 248 -13.19 5.58 -21.91
CA ILE A 248 -12.32 4.99 -22.93
C ILE A 248 -12.11 6.10 -23.94
N GLN A 249 -10.89 6.61 -24.08
CA GLN A 249 -10.60 7.71 -24.98
C GLN A 249 -11.10 7.42 -26.40
N GLY A 250 -11.79 8.41 -27.00
CA GLY A 250 -12.43 8.26 -28.32
C GLY A 250 -13.76 7.49 -28.33
N VAL A 251 -14.17 6.86 -27.22
CA VAL A 251 -15.39 6.04 -27.14
C VAL A 251 -16.38 6.54 -26.09
N SER A 252 -15.92 6.93 -24.90
CA SER A 252 -16.78 7.35 -23.77
C SER A 252 -16.05 8.25 -22.79
N GLY A 253 -16.81 9.07 -22.04
CA GLY A 253 -16.29 10.05 -21.08
C GLY A 253 -16.84 9.91 -19.67
N GLY A 254 -17.25 8.70 -19.25
CA GLY A 254 -17.74 8.45 -17.90
C GLY A 254 -16.61 8.55 -16.86
N VAL A 255 -16.83 9.26 -15.75
CA VAL A 255 -15.77 9.56 -14.76
C VAL A 255 -16.05 9.02 -13.35
N ILE A 256 -17.02 8.11 -13.22
CA ILE A 256 -17.41 7.54 -11.92
C ILE A 256 -16.54 6.33 -11.57
N GLY A 257 -16.26 5.50 -12.58
CA GLY A 257 -15.45 4.30 -12.46
C GLY A 257 -14.01 4.51 -12.97
N PRO A 258 -13.14 3.51 -12.80
CA PRO A 258 -11.80 3.49 -13.36
C PRO A 258 -11.77 3.83 -14.85
N ASP A 259 -10.77 4.60 -15.29
CA ASP A 259 -10.44 4.71 -16.71
C ASP A 259 -10.16 3.31 -17.28
N LEU A 260 -10.70 2.99 -18.45
CA LEU A 260 -10.54 1.69 -19.12
C LEU A 260 -9.75 1.77 -20.43
N THR A 261 -9.27 2.96 -20.82
CA THR A 261 -8.58 3.21 -22.09
C THR A 261 -7.43 2.24 -22.35
N HIS A 262 -6.70 1.86 -21.29
CA HIS A 262 -5.60 0.88 -21.35
C HIS A 262 -5.79 -0.27 -20.35
N VAL A 263 -7.03 -0.68 -20.07
CA VAL A 263 -7.29 -1.73 -19.06
C VAL A 263 -6.62 -3.07 -19.41
N GLY A 264 -6.45 -3.39 -20.69
CA GLY A 264 -5.75 -4.58 -21.17
C GLY A 264 -4.24 -4.59 -20.90
N SER A 265 -3.64 -3.43 -20.62
CA SER A 265 -2.23 -3.31 -20.21
C SER A 265 -2.00 -3.56 -18.72
N ARG A 266 -3.08 -3.59 -17.91
CA ARG A 266 -2.98 -3.84 -16.46
C ARG A 266 -2.67 -5.29 -16.15
N ARG A 267 -1.92 -5.53 -15.08
CA ARG A 267 -1.64 -6.88 -14.56
C ARG A 267 -2.86 -7.47 -13.85
N THR A 268 -3.70 -6.62 -13.28
CA THR A 268 -4.83 -7.02 -12.43
C THR A 268 -6.10 -6.24 -12.70
N ILE A 269 -7.23 -6.82 -12.30
CA ILE A 269 -8.56 -6.18 -12.31
C ILE A 269 -9.19 -6.24 -10.92
N ALA A 270 -10.38 -5.63 -10.79
CA ALA A 270 -11.15 -5.60 -9.54
C ALA A 270 -10.35 -5.05 -8.34
N ALA A 271 -9.56 -3.99 -8.56
CA ALA A 271 -8.66 -3.38 -7.58
C ALA A 271 -7.59 -4.33 -7.03
N GLY A 272 -6.86 -4.99 -7.94
CA GLY A 272 -5.72 -5.85 -7.59
C GLY A 272 -6.10 -7.24 -7.07
N LEU A 273 -7.37 -7.61 -7.12
CA LEU A 273 -7.86 -8.87 -6.56
C LEU A 273 -7.63 -10.07 -7.50
N LEU A 274 -7.80 -9.87 -8.81
CA LEU A 274 -7.72 -10.93 -9.81
C LEU A 274 -6.69 -10.58 -10.90
N PRO A 275 -5.94 -11.58 -11.43
CA PRO A 275 -5.17 -11.40 -12.66
C PRO A 275 -6.06 -10.95 -13.83
N ASN A 276 -5.54 -10.05 -14.66
CA ASN A 276 -6.27 -9.53 -15.82
C ASN A 276 -6.26 -10.56 -16.97
N THR A 277 -7.23 -11.48 -16.95
CA THR A 277 -7.46 -12.44 -18.04
C THR A 277 -8.88 -12.29 -18.57
N PRO A 278 -9.16 -12.67 -19.83
CA PRO A 278 -10.52 -12.63 -20.38
C PRO A 278 -11.55 -13.38 -19.51
N GLU A 279 -11.16 -14.50 -18.90
CA GLU A 279 -12.02 -15.32 -18.05
C GLU A 279 -12.38 -14.60 -16.76
N ASN A 280 -11.37 -14.04 -16.07
CA ASN A 280 -11.58 -13.29 -14.83
C ASN A 280 -12.38 -12.01 -15.10
N LEU A 281 -12.13 -11.36 -16.22
CA LEU A 281 -12.84 -10.15 -16.61
C LEU A 281 -14.30 -10.45 -16.96
N ALA A 282 -14.59 -11.51 -17.70
CA ALA A 282 -15.96 -11.95 -17.95
C ALA A 282 -16.68 -12.34 -16.66
N ALA A 283 -16.00 -13.01 -15.72
CA ALA A 283 -16.55 -13.33 -14.41
C ALA A 283 -16.85 -12.07 -13.57
N TRP A 284 -15.95 -11.08 -13.60
CA TRP A 284 -16.14 -9.77 -13.00
C TRP A 284 -17.36 -9.05 -13.54
N LEU A 285 -17.47 -8.94 -14.87
CA LEU A 285 -18.58 -8.24 -15.54
C LEU A 285 -19.95 -8.87 -15.23
N ARG A 286 -20.02 -10.19 -15.05
CA ARG A 286 -21.28 -10.90 -14.76
C ARG A 286 -21.73 -10.82 -13.30
N ALA A 287 -20.79 -10.71 -12.37
CA ALA A 287 -21.10 -10.74 -10.94
C ALA A 287 -20.09 -9.95 -10.09
N PRO A 288 -20.04 -8.60 -10.22
CA PRO A 288 -19.09 -7.79 -9.47
C PRO A 288 -19.17 -7.99 -7.95
N GLU A 289 -20.39 -8.00 -7.39
CA GLU A 289 -20.61 -8.16 -5.94
C GLU A 289 -20.15 -9.51 -5.39
N ARG A 290 -20.18 -10.57 -6.19
CA ARG A 290 -19.68 -11.90 -5.78
C ARG A 290 -18.18 -11.90 -5.59
N ILE A 291 -17.47 -11.08 -6.36
CA ILE A 291 -16.00 -10.96 -6.31
C ILE A 291 -15.60 -9.90 -5.29
N LYS A 292 -16.31 -8.76 -5.25
CA LYS A 292 -16.00 -7.65 -4.36
C LYS A 292 -17.28 -7.17 -3.65
N PRO A 293 -17.56 -7.67 -2.42
CA PRO A 293 -18.79 -7.36 -1.70
C PRO A 293 -19.06 -5.87 -1.52
N GLY A 294 -20.28 -5.44 -1.88
CA GLY A 294 -20.72 -4.05 -1.76
C GLY A 294 -20.23 -3.11 -2.86
N VAL A 295 -19.44 -3.60 -3.84
CA VAL A 295 -18.88 -2.78 -4.94
C VAL A 295 -19.93 -1.93 -5.64
N LYS A 296 -19.55 -0.71 -6.03
CA LYS A 296 -20.45 0.27 -6.65
C LYS A 296 -20.68 0.07 -8.16
N MET A 297 -19.99 -0.89 -8.77
CA MET A 297 -20.27 -1.30 -10.16
C MET A 297 -21.51 -2.20 -10.15
N PRO A 298 -22.63 -1.80 -10.77
CA PRO A 298 -23.85 -2.59 -10.77
C PRO A 298 -23.68 -3.87 -11.59
N ASN A 299 -24.45 -4.90 -11.26
CA ASN A 299 -24.63 -6.04 -12.16
C ASN A 299 -25.56 -5.65 -13.30
N LEU A 300 -25.06 -5.64 -14.54
CA LEU A 300 -25.83 -5.28 -15.73
C LEU A 300 -26.63 -6.47 -16.31
N GLY A 301 -26.65 -7.62 -15.65
CA GLY A 301 -27.41 -8.80 -16.10
C GLY A 301 -26.84 -9.45 -17.36
N LEU A 302 -25.53 -9.31 -17.60
CA LEU A 302 -24.86 -9.80 -18.80
C LEU A 302 -24.94 -11.33 -18.93
N GLY A 303 -25.34 -11.78 -20.12
CA GLY A 303 -25.19 -13.18 -20.54
C GLY A 303 -23.72 -13.56 -20.71
N GLU A 304 -23.44 -14.86 -20.80
CA GLU A 304 -22.07 -15.36 -20.92
C GLU A 304 -21.36 -14.94 -22.21
N ALA A 305 -22.08 -14.98 -23.34
CA ALA A 305 -21.55 -14.57 -24.63
C ALA A 305 -21.16 -13.07 -24.62
N ASP A 306 -22.08 -12.20 -24.20
CA ASP A 306 -21.84 -10.76 -24.10
C ASP A 306 -20.67 -10.43 -23.15
N ALA A 307 -20.60 -11.10 -22.00
CA ALA A 307 -19.51 -10.90 -21.05
C ALA A 307 -18.15 -11.33 -21.61
N ARG A 308 -18.09 -12.41 -22.39
CA ARG A 308 -16.85 -12.85 -23.06
C ARG A 308 -16.46 -11.87 -24.17
N ALA A 309 -17.40 -11.43 -25.01
CA ALA A 309 -17.13 -10.45 -26.07
C ALA A 309 -16.62 -9.13 -25.49
N LEU A 310 -17.27 -8.62 -24.43
CA LEU A 310 -16.79 -7.46 -23.68
C LEU A 310 -15.40 -7.67 -23.09
N ALA A 311 -15.14 -8.83 -22.48
CA ALA A 311 -13.83 -9.13 -21.92
C ALA A 311 -12.75 -9.17 -23.00
N THR A 312 -13.03 -9.73 -24.19
CA THR A 312 -12.12 -9.71 -25.34
C THR A 312 -11.82 -8.28 -25.80
N TYR A 313 -12.85 -7.42 -25.90
CA TYR A 313 -12.66 -6.02 -26.21
C TYR A 313 -11.78 -5.32 -25.16
N LEU A 314 -12.14 -5.38 -23.88
CA LEU A 314 -11.43 -4.69 -22.82
C LEU A 314 -9.96 -5.17 -22.69
N THR A 315 -9.70 -6.46 -22.87
CA THR A 315 -8.32 -7.00 -22.84
C THR A 315 -7.48 -6.60 -24.05
N SER A 316 -8.10 -6.17 -25.16
CA SER A 316 -7.40 -5.60 -26.32
C SER A 316 -6.99 -4.13 -26.15
N LEU A 317 -7.54 -3.42 -25.17
CA LEU A 317 -7.26 -2.02 -24.88
C LEU A 317 -5.90 -1.89 -24.17
N LYS A 318 -4.81 -1.79 -24.94
CA LYS A 318 -3.43 -1.77 -24.42
C LYS A 318 -2.74 -0.44 -24.62
#